data_AF-A0A1F6EST5-F1
#
_entry.id   AF-A0A1F6EST5-F1
#
_cell.length_a   1.000
_cell.length_b   1.000
_cell.length_c   1.000
_cell.angle_alpha   90.00
_cell.angle_beta   90.00
_cell.angle_gamma   90.00
#
_symmetry.space_group_name_H-M   'P 1'
#
loop_
_entity.id
_entity.type
_entity.pdbx_description
1 polymer ?
#
loop_
_entity_poly.entity_id
_entity_poly.type
_entity_poly.pdbx_seq_one_letter_code
_entity_poly.pdbx_strand_id
1 'polypeptide(L)'
;MEFFTQHKTTLLVTLGVVVAIGIWWGFSQEAPSTSLIETQTPSGVSPEDRGLVDTLLQLRAVSLSGTIFSDPAFMTLQDFGKQVIPEPVGRPNPFAPVSTRSTTTKETSQGTQLFSPKRP
;
A
#
# COMPACT_ATOMS: atom_id res chain seq x y z
N MET A 1 -75.40 40.75 -4.71
CA MET A 1 -75.16 39.68 -3.71
C MET A 1 -75.98 38.40 -3.98
N GLU A 2 -76.63 38.24 -5.15
CA GLU A 2 -77.49 37.06 -5.46
C GLU A 2 -76.75 35.87 -6.11
N PHE A 3 -75.55 36.11 -6.68
CA PHE A 3 -74.75 35.05 -7.33
C PHE A 3 -74.22 34.00 -6.33
N PHE A 4 -74.07 34.39 -5.07
CA PHE A 4 -73.55 33.51 -4.01
C PHE A 4 -74.59 32.49 -3.50
N THR A 5 -75.89 32.79 -3.61
CA THR A 5 -76.96 31.89 -3.14
C THR A 5 -77.37 30.89 -4.21
N GLN A 6 -77.49 31.31 -5.48
CA GLN A 6 -77.90 30.42 -6.57
C GLN A 6 -76.81 29.42 -6.98
N HIS A 7 -75.54 29.84 -6.93
CA HIS A 7 -74.41 28.99 -7.34
C HIS A 7 -73.65 28.41 -6.15
N LYS A 8 -74.23 28.47 -4.94
CA LYS A 8 -73.60 28.01 -3.70
C LYS A 8 -73.03 26.59 -3.83
N THR A 9 -73.79 25.68 -4.45
CA THR A 9 -73.34 24.30 -4.70
C THR A 9 -72.20 24.25 -5.71
N THR A 10 -72.30 24.97 -6.82
CA THR A 10 -71.24 25.04 -7.84
C THR A 10 -69.95 25.62 -7.26
N LEU A 11 -70.05 26.64 -6.42
CA LEU A 11 -68.93 27.31 -5.76
C LEU A 11 -68.27 26.40 -4.71
N LEU A 12 -69.06 25.57 -4.00
CA LEU A 12 -68.55 24.56 -3.08
C LEU A 12 -67.81 23.44 -3.82
N VAL A 13 -68.35 22.98 -4.95
CA VAL A 13 -67.74 21.94 -5.79
C VAL A 13 -66.44 22.45 -6.42
N THR A 14 -66.43 23.66 -6.99
CA THR A 14 -65.21 24.22 -7.58
C THR A 14 -64.13 24.47 -6.53
N LEU A 15 -64.50 24.94 -5.33
CA LEU A 15 -63.56 25.08 -4.22
C LEU A 15 -62.98 23.73 -3.80
N GLY A 16 -63.81 22.68 -3.72
CA GLY A 16 -63.36 21.32 -3.43
C GLY A 16 -62.39 20.77 -4.47
N VAL A 17 -62.66 21.01 -5.76
CA VAL A 17 -61.77 20.60 -6.86
C VAL A 17 -60.43 21.33 -6.79
N VAL A 18 -60.44 22.64 -6.54
CA VAL A 18 -59.21 23.43 -6.39
C VAL A 18 -58.37 22.95 -5.21
N VAL A 19 -58.99 22.63 -4.07
CA VAL A 19 -58.31 22.07 -2.90
C VAL A 19 -57.74 20.68 -3.21
N ALA A 20 -58.50 19.81 -3.89
CA ALA A 20 -58.03 18.49 -4.27
C ALA A 20 -56.82 18.55 -5.22
N ILE A 21 -56.82 19.47 -6.19
CA ILE A 21 -55.69 19.71 -7.10
C ILE A 21 -54.48 20.23 -6.31
N GLY A 22 -54.69 21.16 -5.37
CA GLY A 22 -53.62 21.68 -4.52
C GLY A 22 -52.96 20.61 -3.65
N ILE A 23 -53.77 19.71 -3.06
CA ILE A 23 -53.27 18.57 -2.27
C ILE A 23 -52.53 17.59 -3.19
N TRP A 24 -53.08 17.29 -4.37
CA TRP A 24 -52.45 16.40 -5.34
C TRP A 24 -51.10 16.93 -5.81
N TRP A 25 -51.00 18.23 -6.11
CA TRP A 25 -49.74 18.88 -6.48
C TRP A 25 -48.74 18.91 -5.32
N GLY A 26 -49.20 19.22 -4.10
CA GLY A 26 -48.35 19.22 -2.91
C GLY A 26 -47.80 17.83 -2.54
N PHE A 27 -48.58 16.78 -2.78
CA PHE A 27 -48.19 15.40 -2.51
C PHE A 27 -47.46 14.73 -3.69
N SER A 28 -47.64 15.22 -4.93
CA SER A 28 -46.93 14.72 -6.12
C SER A 28 -45.52 15.28 -6.26
N GLN A 29 -45.08 16.16 -5.37
CA GLN A 29 -43.66 16.46 -5.23
C GLN A 29 -42.99 15.15 -4.80
N GLU A 30 -42.19 14.53 -5.69
CA GLU A 30 -41.36 13.39 -5.32
C GLU A 30 -40.71 13.68 -3.96
N ALA A 31 -40.99 12.82 -2.97
CA ALA A 31 -40.15 12.77 -1.78
C ALA A 31 -38.71 12.68 -2.29
N PRO A 32 -37.78 13.53 -1.81
CA PRO A 32 -36.39 13.37 -2.21
C PRO A 32 -36.06 11.92 -1.89
N SER A 33 -35.73 11.15 -2.92
CA SER A 33 -35.27 9.79 -2.77
C SER A 33 -34.09 9.91 -1.83
N THR A 34 -34.29 9.65 -0.54
CA THR A 34 -33.21 9.37 0.39
C THR A 34 -32.71 8.02 -0.06
N SER A 35 -31.97 8.06 -1.17
CA SER A 35 -31.13 7.00 -1.64
C SER A 35 -30.39 6.52 -0.41
N LEU A 36 -30.67 5.30 0.03
CA LEU A 36 -29.90 4.63 1.08
C LEU A 36 -28.44 4.40 0.63
N ILE A 37 -28.07 4.86 -0.56
CA ILE A 37 -26.71 5.18 -0.94
C ILE A 37 -26.55 6.70 -0.75
N GLU A 38 -26.46 7.09 0.52
CA GLU A 38 -25.81 8.33 0.89
C GLU A 38 -24.32 8.04 0.69
N THR A 39 -23.71 8.64 -0.34
CA THR A 39 -22.29 8.94 -0.25
C THR A 39 -22.18 9.82 0.97
N GLN A 40 -21.80 9.22 2.09
CA GLN A 40 -21.45 9.92 3.30
C GLN A 40 -20.40 10.92 2.87
N THR A 41 -20.81 12.17 2.64
CA THR A 41 -19.85 13.27 2.62
C THR A 41 -19.23 13.19 4.00
N PRO A 42 -17.93 12.86 4.10
CA PRO A 42 -17.29 12.79 5.40
C PRO A 42 -17.41 14.19 6.01
N SER A 43 -18.38 14.35 6.88
CA SER A 43 -18.49 15.44 7.83
C SER A 43 -17.30 15.26 8.76
N GLY A 44 -16.16 15.80 8.33
CA GLY A 44 -14.85 15.50 8.88
C GLY A 44 -14.08 14.51 8.00
N VAL A 45 -13.61 14.96 6.83
CA VAL A 45 -12.43 14.33 6.24
C VAL A 45 -11.31 14.58 7.25
N SER A 46 -10.89 13.53 7.94
CA SER A 46 -9.66 13.60 8.73
C SER A 46 -8.52 14.02 7.76
N PRO A 47 -7.51 14.78 8.22
CA PRO A 47 -6.40 15.17 7.36
C PRO A 47 -5.75 13.95 6.66
N GLU A 48 -5.77 12.78 7.32
CA GLU A 48 -5.27 11.52 6.76
C GLU A 48 -6.08 10.98 5.57
N ASP A 49 -7.41 11.13 5.55
CA ASP A 49 -8.25 10.61 4.46
C ASP A 49 -8.08 11.39 3.15
N ARG A 50 -7.75 12.70 3.21
CA ARG A 50 -7.46 13.51 2.01
C ARG A 50 -6.21 13.02 1.29
N GLY A 51 -5.15 12.74 2.04
CA GLY A 51 -3.89 12.27 1.48
C GLY A 51 -4.03 10.92 0.77
N LEU A 52 -4.87 10.03 1.29
CA LEU A 52 -5.18 8.76 0.66
C LEU A 52 -5.94 8.95 -0.67
N VAL A 53 -6.99 9.78 -0.66
CA VAL A 53 -7.78 10.06 -1.89
C VAL A 53 -6.92 10.72 -2.97
N ASP A 54 -6.05 11.67 -2.59
CA ASP A 54 -5.10 12.31 -3.53
C ASP A 54 -4.11 11.29 -4.11
N THR A 55 -3.58 10.41 -3.26
CA THR A 55 -2.67 9.33 -3.71
C THR A 55 -3.37 8.37 -4.67
N LEU A 56 -4.62 7.99 -4.38
CA LEU A 56 -5.42 7.11 -5.22
C LEU A 56 -5.76 7.76 -6.57
N LEU A 57 -6.05 9.06 -6.58
CA LEU A 57 -6.25 9.82 -7.82
C LEU A 57 -4.96 9.90 -8.64
N GLN A 58 -3.82 10.09 -7.98
CA GLN A 58 -2.52 10.13 -8.65
C GLN A 58 -2.14 8.76 -9.22
N LEU A 59 -2.35 7.66 -8.49
CA LEU A 59 -2.15 6.30 -8.98
C LEU A 59 -3.07 5.95 -10.14
N ARG A 60 -4.33 6.40 -10.12
CA ARG A 60 -5.27 6.23 -11.24
C ARG A 60 -4.78 6.93 -12.51
N ALA A 61 -4.14 8.10 -12.38
CA ALA A 61 -3.62 8.86 -13.51
C ALA A 61 -2.35 8.23 -14.12
N VAL A 62 -1.65 7.37 -13.36
CA VAL A 62 -0.48 6.63 -13.85
C VAL A 62 -0.95 5.40 -14.61
N SER A 63 -1.09 5.53 -15.93
CA SER A 63 -1.22 4.38 -16.83
C SER A 63 0.18 3.97 -17.31
N LEU A 64 0.62 2.76 -16.97
CA LEU A 64 1.85 2.18 -17.53
C LEU A 64 1.55 1.67 -18.94
N SER A 65 1.60 2.59 -19.90
CA SER A 65 1.70 2.28 -21.31
C SER A 65 3.07 1.66 -21.59
N GLY A 66 3.13 0.40 -22.02
CA GLY A 66 4.38 -0.29 -22.38
C GLY A 66 5.13 0.32 -23.56
N THR A 67 4.68 1.47 -24.07
CA THR A 67 5.32 2.23 -25.14
C THR A 67 6.73 2.69 -24.82
N ILE A 68 7.12 2.76 -23.53
CA ILE A 68 8.51 3.05 -23.14
C ILE A 68 9.48 2.00 -23.70
N PHE A 69 9.02 0.75 -23.86
CA PHE A 69 9.81 -0.34 -24.43
C PHE A 69 9.87 -0.28 -25.96
N SER A 70 9.18 0.66 -26.60
CA SER A 70 9.29 0.92 -28.03
C SER A 70 10.11 2.18 -28.33
N ASP A 71 10.53 2.92 -27.29
CA ASP A 71 11.38 4.09 -27.45
C ASP A 71 12.78 3.65 -27.93
N PRO A 72 13.30 4.24 -29.03
CA PRO A 72 14.65 3.96 -29.49
C PRO A 72 15.72 4.13 -28.39
N ALA A 73 15.57 5.08 -27.47
CA ALA A 73 16.46 5.27 -26.33
C ALA A 73 16.46 4.04 -25.41
N PHE A 74 15.29 3.44 -25.16
CA PHE A 74 15.17 2.21 -24.38
C PHE A 74 15.75 1.00 -25.14
N MET A 75 15.56 0.93 -26.46
CA MET A 75 16.16 -0.13 -27.29
C MET A 75 17.69 -0.06 -27.38
N THR A 76 18.26 1.13 -27.17
CA THR A 76 19.71 1.33 -27.15
C THR A 76 20.36 1.10 -25.78
N LEU A 77 19.58 0.82 -24.72
CA LEU A 77 20.14 0.55 -23.41
C LEU A 77 20.96 -0.74 -23.45
N GLN A 78 22.24 -0.61 -23.13
CA GLN A 78 23.15 -1.74 -23.01
C GLN A 78 23.30 -2.13 -21.54
N ASP A 79 23.12 -3.42 -21.25
CA ASP A 79 23.41 -3.96 -19.93
C ASP A 79 24.93 -4.01 -19.72
N PHE A 80 25.40 -3.41 -18.63
CA PHE A 80 26.81 -3.41 -18.20
C PHE A 80 27.06 -4.38 -17.03
N GLY A 81 26.08 -5.22 -16.70
CA GLY A 81 26.21 -6.29 -15.72
C GLY A 81 27.39 -7.19 -16.06
N LYS A 82 28.27 -7.42 -15.08
CA LYS A 82 29.30 -8.45 -15.17
C LYS A 82 28.79 -9.69 -14.46
N GLN A 83 29.02 -10.86 -15.07
CA GLN A 83 28.78 -12.12 -14.41
C GLN A 83 29.67 -12.20 -13.16
N VAL A 84 29.05 -12.36 -11.99
CA VAL A 84 29.78 -12.62 -10.75
C VAL A 84 30.19 -14.09 -10.75
N ILE A 85 31.50 -14.35 -10.75
CA ILE A 85 32.02 -15.70 -10.59
C ILE A 85 31.79 -16.11 -9.13
N PRO A 86 31.14 -17.25 -8.85
CA PRO A 86 30.98 -17.72 -7.48
C PRO A 86 32.34 -17.94 -6.82
N GLU A 87 32.60 -17.21 -5.74
CA GLU A 87 33.76 -17.42 -4.90
C GLU A 87 33.48 -18.53 -3.87
N PRO A 88 34.47 -19.36 -3.52
CA PRO A 88 34.28 -20.38 -2.50
C PRO A 88 33.97 -19.71 -1.15
N VAL A 89 33.08 -20.35 -0.38
CA VAL A 89 32.79 -19.91 0.99
C VAL A 89 34.07 -19.90 1.82
N GLY A 90 34.30 -18.79 2.54
CA GLY A 90 35.46 -18.61 3.40
C GLY A 90 35.52 -19.62 4.56
N ARG A 91 36.58 -19.53 5.36
CA ARG A 91 36.70 -20.35 6.58
C ARG A 91 35.50 -20.07 7.50
N PRO A 92 34.84 -21.10 8.07
CA PRO A 92 33.73 -20.90 9.01
C PRO A 92 34.09 -19.98 10.19
N ASN A 93 35.35 -19.99 10.61
CA ASN A 93 35.90 -19.02 11.56
C ASN A 93 37.15 -18.36 10.96
N PRO A 94 37.10 -17.05 10.63
CA PRO A 94 38.23 -16.34 10.03
C PRO A 94 39.44 -16.25 10.96
N PHE A 95 39.25 -16.40 12.27
CA PHE A 95 40.30 -16.27 13.30
C PHE A 95 40.78 -17.61 13.87
N ALA A 96 40.24 -18.75 13.41
CA ALA A 96 40.70 -20.03 13.95
C ALA A 96 42.21 -20.21 13.69
N PRO A 97 43.01 -20.67 14.67
CA PRO A 97 44.45 -20.83 14.51
C PRO A 97 44.78 -21.71 13.30
N VAL A 98 45.72 -21.25 12.47
CA VAL A 98 46.24 -22.07 11.37
C VAL A 98 47.08 -23.17 12.03
N SER A 99 46.69 -24.44 11.87
CA SER A 99 47.47 -25.54 12.43
C SER A 99 48.85 -25.56 11.76
N THR A 100 49.84 -24.96 12.41
CA THR A 100 51.24 -25.21 12.09
C THR A 100 51.46 -26.67 12.43
N ARG A 101 51.67 -27.50 11.42
CA ARG A 101 52.11 -28.87 11.62
C ARG A 101 53.52 -28.78 12.21
N SER A 102 53.61 -28.67 13.53
CA SER A 102 54.84 -28.95 14.26
C SER A 102 55.20 -30.38 13.91
N THR A 103 56.23 -30.55 13.08
CA THR A 103 56.93 -31.81 12.93
C THR A 103 57.43 -32.19 14.32
N THR A 104 56.64 -32.95 15.07
CA THR A 104 57.05 -33.56 16.33
C THR A 104 58.11 -34.59 15.99
N THR A 105 59.36 -34.16 15.91
CA THR A 105 60.53 -35.02 16.10
C THR A 105 60.38 -35.59 17.50
N LYS A 106 60.02 -36.87 17.59
CA LYS A 106 60.03 -37.61 18.84
C LYS A 106 61.50 -37.74 19.28
N GLU A 107 61.96 -36.84 20.13
CA GLU A 107 63.21 -37.04 20.87
C GLU A 107 62.95 -38.11 21.94
N THR A 108 63.51 -39.29 21.70
CA THR A 108 63.69 -40.35 22.68
C THR A 108 64.51 -39.81 23.85
N SER A 109 63.89 -39.65 25.01
CA SER A 109 64.59 -39.43 26.27
C SER A 109 65.31 -40.73 26.68
N GLN A 110 66.52 -40.93 26.16
CA GLN A 110 67.49 -41.83 26.79
C GLN A 110 68.36 -41.00 27.72
N GLY A 111 68.27 -41.29 29.02
CA GLY A 111 69.08 -40.67 30.04
C GLY A 111 70.55 -41.01 29.86
N THR A 112 71.35 -40.02 29.47
CA THR A 112 72.81 -40.07 29.60
C THR A 112 73.20 -39.17 30.76
N GLN A 113 73.34 -39.78 31.94
CA GLN A 113 74.05 -39.22 33.07
C GLN A 113 75.49 -38.91 32.61
N LEU A 114 75.94 -37.65 32.62
CA LEU A 114 77.31 -37.34 32.18
C LEU A 114 78.14 -36.44 33.08
N PHE A 115 77.64 -35.83 34.17
CA PHE A 115 78.53 -34.99 34.98
C PHE A 115 78.23 -35.06 36.49
N SER A 116 79.15 -35.67 37.25
CA SER A 116 79.32 -35.46 38.69
C SER A 116 80.76 -35.00 38.94
N PRO A 117 81.00 -33.83 39.56
CA PRO A 117 82.34 -33.37 39.85
C PRO A 117 82.90 -34.04 41.11
N LYS A 118 84.14 -34.56 41.02
CA LYS A 118 84.93 -35.10 42.14
C LYS A 118 85.46 -33.92 42.99
N ARG A 119 85.18 -33.90 44.29
CA ARG A 119 85.81 -32.98 45.26
C ARG A 119 86.97 -33.67 46.02
N PRO A 120 87.98 -32.90 46.46
CA PRO A 120 89.27 -33.40 46.97
C PRO A 120 89.16 -34.12 48.31
#